data_AF-A0A1Q8AX76-F1
#
_entry.id   AF-A0A1Q8AX76-F1
#
_cell.length_a   1.000
_cell.length_b   1.000
_cell.length_c   1.000
_cell.angle_alpha   90.00
_cell.angle_beta   90.00
_cell.angle_gamma   90.00
#
_symmetry.space_group_name_H-M   'P 1'
#
loop_
_entity.id
_entity.type
_entity.pdbx_description
1 polymer ?
#
loop_
_entity_poly.entity_id
_entity_poly.type
_entity_poly.pdbx_seq_one_letter_code
_entity_poly.pdbx_strand_id
1 'polypeptide(L)' 'MAEHIARSNQLHDKGVLLMGGAFLDDPNTGPLSTMGVLTSREAAEEYLREDPFVKKGMVAQHYIRKWANMFA' A
#
# COMPACT_ATOMS: atom_id res chain seq x y z
N MET A 1 -11.48 -4.86 -3.80
CA MET A 1 -10.66 -5.90 -3.13
C MET A 1 -9.86 -6.71 -4.15
N ALA A 2 -10.49 -7.53 -5.01
CA ALA A 2 -9.77 -8.39 -5.96
C ALA A 2 -8.78 -7.64 -6.89
N GLU A 3 -9.21 -6.53 -7.50
CA GLU A 3 -8.34 -5.69 -8.36
C GLU A 3 -7.14 -5.11 -7.61
N HIS A 4 -7.34 -4.68 -6.36
CA HIS A 4 -6.26 -4.16 -5.52
C HIS A 4 -5.24 -5.28 -5.26
N ILE A 5 -5.68 -6.43 -4.76
CA ILE A 5 -4.81 -7.59 -4.49
C ILE A 5 -4.05 -8.03 -5.74
N ALA A 6 -4.73 -8.15 -6.88
CA ALA A 6 -4.10 -8.57 -8.14
C ALA A 6 -2.98 -7.60 -8.56
N ARG A 7 -3.24 -6.29 -8.47
CA ARG A 7 -2.23 -5.26 -8.79
C ARG A 7 -1.07 -5.26 -7.79
N SER A 8 -1.35 -5.39 -6.50
CA SER A 8 -0.32 -5.47 -5.46
C SER A 8 0.60 -6.66 -5.71
N ASN A 9 0.04 -7.84 -6.01
CA ASN A 9 0.82 -9.04 -6.34
C ASN A 9 1.69 -8.82 -7.58
N GLN A 10 1.15 -8.26 -8.67
CA GLN A 10 1.93 -7.97 -9.87
C GLN A 10 3.11 -7.01 -9.62
N LEU A 11 2.94 -6.03 -8.74
CA LEU A 11 4.01 -5.10 -8.38
C LEU A 11 5.02 -5.73 -7.43
N HIS A 12 4.58 -6.65 -6.57
CA HIS A 12 5.45 -7.44 -5.72
C HIS A 12 6.32 -8.39 -6.54
N ASP A 13 5.73 -9.11 -7.49
CA ASP A 13 6.44 -10.00 -8.41
C ASP A 13 7.51 -9.26 -9.23
N LYS A 14 7.29 -7.97 -9.52
CA LYS A 14 8.24 -7.10 -10.23
C LYS A 14 9.29 -6.46 -9.31
N GLY A 15 9.24 -6.71 -8.01
CA GLY A 15 10.13 -6.10 -7.02
C GLY A 15 9.88 -4.61 -6.77
N VAL A 16 8.74 -4.06 -7.18
CA VAL A 16 8.39 -2.64 -7.00
C VAL A 16 7.71 -2.42 -5.65
N LEU A 17 6.76 -3.30 -5.28
CA LEU A 17 6.15 -3.36 -3.95
C LEU A 17 6.91 -4.40 -3.13
N LEU A 18 7.73 -3.98 -2.18
CA LEU A 18 8.57 -4.88 -1.39
C LEU A 18 7.77 -5.62 -0.32
N MET A 19 6.83 -4.93 0.34
CA MET A 19 5.94 -5.50 1.35
C MET A 19 4.59 -4.80 1.31
N GLY A 20 3.52 -5.50 1.67
CA GLY A 20 2.18 -4.94 1.82
C GLY A 20 1.36 -5.70 2.86
N GLY A 21 0.58 -4.99 3.65
CA GLY A 21 -0.27 -5.61 4.67
C GLY A 21 -1.16 -4.64 5.42
N ALA A 22 -2.11 -5.20 6.18
CA ALA A 22 -2.94 -4.46 7.11
C ALA A 22 -2.36 -4.55 8.52
N PHE A 23 -2.49 -3.47 9.29
CA PHE A 23 -2.31 -3.52 10.73
C PHE A 23 -3.51 -4.27 11.34
N LEU A 24 -3.24 -5.22 12.23
CA LEU A 24 -4.24 -6.12 12.82
C LEU A 24 -4.70 -5.68 14.22
N ASP A 25 -4.41 -4.43 14.59
CA ASP A 25 -4.88 -3.81 15.82
C ASP A 25 -6.43 -3.88 15.88
N ASP A 26 -7.03 -3.83 17.08
CA ASP A 26 -8.45 -4.19 17.33
C ASP A 26 -9.41 -3.66 16.24
N PRO A 27 -9.98 -4.54 15.40
CA PRO A 27 -10.79 -4.15 14.24
C PRO A 27 -12.08 -3.41 14.63
N ASN A 28 -12.45 -3.38 15.91
CA ASN A 28 -13.63 -2.67 16.40
C ASN A 28 -13.34 -1.20 16.80
N THR A 29 -12.07 -0.77 16.80
CA THR A 29 -11.68 0.54 17.35
C THR A 29 -11.40 1.61 16.28
N GLY A 30 -11.37 1.25 14.98
CA GLY A 30 -11.14 2.23 13.92
C GLY A 30 -11.14 1.68 12.51
N PRO A 31 -10.96 2.55 11.49
CA PRO A 31 -10.83 2.13 10.11
C PRO A 31 -9.56 1.29 9.91
N LEU A 32 -9.67 0.24 9.09
CA LEU A 32 -8.55 -0.61 8.71
C LEU A 32 -7.40 0.22 8.15
N SER A 33 -6.24 0.16 8.79
CA SER A 33 -5.04 0.83 8.33
C SER A 33 -4.14 -0.17 7.61
N THR A 34 -3.59 0.25 6.48
CA THR A 34 -2.70 -0.59 5.65
C THR A 34 -1.40 0.13 5.36
N MET A 35 -0.33 -0.62 5.15
CA MET A 35 0.96 -0.10 4.75
C MET A 35 1.50 -0.88 3.55
N GLY A 36 2.10 -0.15 2.61
CA GLY A 36 2.93 -0.70 1.54
C GLY A 36 4.32 -0.09 1.60
N VAL A 37 5.35 -0.89 1.37
CA VAL A 37 6.75 -0.44 1.25
C VAL A 37 7.16 -0.60 -0.20
N LEU A 38 7.52 0.52 -0.84
CA LEU A 38 7.89 0.56 -2.26
C LEU A 38 9.33 1.03 -2.44
N THR A 39 9.89 0.71 -3.61
CA THR A 39 11.31 0.99 -3.94
C THR A 39 11.66 2.47 -4.01
N SER A 40 10.68 3.35 -4.27
CA SER A 40 10.88 4.78 -4.31
C SER A 40 9.63 5.57 -3.93
N ARG A 41 9.78 6.90 -3.77
CA ARG A 41 8.65 7.81 -3.56
C ARG A 41 7.73 7.81 -4.78
N GLU A 42 8.30 7.88 -5.97
CA GLU A 42 7.57 7.93 -7.25
C GLU A 42 6.75 6.65 -7.44
N ALA A 43 7.33 5.50 -7.10
CA ALA A 43 6.62 4.22 -7.09
C ALA A 43 5.44 4.24 -6.11
N ALA A 44 5.62 4.79 -4.90
CA ALA A 44 4.53 4.93 -3.92
C ALA A 44 3.42 5.88 -4.39
N GLU A 45 3.78 6.98 -5.04
CA GLU A 45 2.83 7.95 -5.61
C GLU A 45 2.03 7.34 -6.76
N GLU A 46 2.68 6.60 -7.67
CA GLU A 46 2.00 5.84 -8.73
C GLU A 46 1.17 4.70 -8.16
N TYR A 47 1.64 4.04 -7.10
CA TYR A 47 0.88 3.01 -6.42
C TYR A 47 -0.45 3.56 -5.92
N LEU A 48 -0.42 4.68 -5.19
CA LEU A 48 -1.63 5.34 -4.68
C LEU A 48 -2.52 5.89 -5.80
N ARG A 49 -1.95 6.54 -6.82
CA ARG A 49 -2.72 7.14 -7.93
C ARG A 49 -3.54 6.10 -8.68
N GLU A 50 -2.97 4.92 -8.89
CA GLU A 50 -3.62 3.85 -9.66
C GLU A 50 -4.36 2.83 -8.78
N ASP A 51 -4.32 2.99 -7.46
CA ASP A 51 -4.95 2.04 -6.53
C ASP A 51 -6.49 2.04 -6.67
N PRO A 52 -7.14 0.88 -6.85
CA PRO A 52 -8.59 0.80 -6.94
C PRO A 52 -9.33 1.33 -5.71
N PHE A 53 -8.77 1.18 -4.50
CA PHE A 53 -9.37 1.75 -3.29
C PHE A 53 -9.31 3.27 -3.27
N VAL A 54 -8.21 3.86 -3.74
CA VAL A 54 -8.09 5.33 -3.84
C VAL A 54 -9.05 5.85 -4.91
N LYS A 55 -9.04 5.28 -6.11
CA LYS A 55 -9.92 5.70 -7.23
C LYS A 55 -11.41 5.56 -6.90
N LYS A 56 -11.78 4.57 -6.09
CA LYS A 56 -13.16 4.32 -5.65
C LYS A 56 -13.54 5.10 -4.38
N GLY A 57 -12.67 5.99 -3.88
CA GLY A 57 -12.95 6.82 -2.71
C GLY A 57 -13.03 6.06 -1.38
N MET A 58 -12.44 4.84 -1.31
CA MET A 58 -12.46 3.99 -0.11
C MET A 58 -11.35 4.34 0.89
N VAL A 59 -10.39 5.17 0.50
CA VAL A 59 -9.28 5.61 1.37
C VAL A 59 -9.62 6.95 1.98
N ALA A 60 -9.82 6.98 3.30
CA ALA A 60 -10.13 8.22 4.03
C ALA A 60 -8.94 9.20 4.04
N GLN A 61 -7.73 8.68 4.29
CA GLN A 61 -6.49 9.45 4.32
C GLN A 61 -5.30 8.57 3.91
N HIS A 62 -4.26 9.19 3.34
CA HIS A 62 -2.98 8.54 3.07
C HIS A 62 -1.81 9.47 3.39
N TYR A 63 -0.61 8.89 3.52
CA TYR A 63 0.63 9.64 3.61
C TYR A 63 1.78 8.81 3.04
N ILE A 64 2.79 9.49 2.49
CA ILE A 64 4.02 8.86 2.01
C ILE A 64 5.18 9.32 2.88
N ARG A 65 5.83 8.36 3.54
CA ARG A 65 6.99 8.59 4.43
C ARG A 65 8.22 7.88 3.89
N LYS A 66 9.41 8.43 4.18
CA LYS A 66 10.67 7.72 3.91
C LYS A 66 10.80 6.56 4.89
N TRP A 67 11.23 5.40 4.40
CA TRP A 67 11.49 4.21 5.20
C TRP A 67 12.98 3.87 5.11
N ALA A 68 13.66 3.85 6.25
CA ALA A 68 15.07 3.46 6.35
C ALA A 68 15.16 1.94 6.44
N ASN A 69 15.01 1.27 5.29
CA ASN A 69 15.13 -0.18 5.24
C ASN A 69 16.54 -0.61 5.65
N MET A 70 16.64 -1.61 6.52
CA MET A 70 17.92 -2.14 6.99
C MET A 70 18.42 -3.32 6.14
N PHE A 71 17.54 -3.95 5.37
CA PHE A 71 17.84 -5.15 4.58
C PHE A 71 17.76 -4.86 3.08
N ALA A 72 18.52 -5.61 2.26
CA ALA A 72 18.44 -5.59 0.81
C ALA A 72 17.99 -6.95 0.30
#